data_AF-A0A1C3Z0T5-F1
#
_entry.id   AF-A0A1C3Z0T5-F1
#
_cell.length_a   1.000
_cell.length_b   1.000
_cell.length_c   1.000
_cell.angle_alpha   90.00
_cell.angle_beta   90.00
_cell.angle_gamma   90.00
#
_symmetry.space_group_name_H-M   'P 1'
#
loop_
_entity.id
_entity.type
_entity.pdbx_description
1 polymer ?
#
loop_
_entity_poly.entity_id
_entity_poly.type
_entity_poly.pdbx_seq_one_letter_code
_entity_poly.pdbx_strand_id
1 'polypeptide(L)'
;MYEWLKEIEEPEYPYKDESGELRLKRIQSNTSLDKMSPIFQLFASVNVIFQQDFLASFPVPNRHALKIVQNEIVPHFLEVKEIYTDKELIEINVRFLKKESRKRLSDLLSADIHPIVPDLYRDVEFNISPYPRKVKYYLVNQDKIQQKVLDGMEDISGFLRSSFFESKGLLTFMPSGWLLEDSLRESVTLQSMSTFAKKIILMVNENDNRVIGLNVYG
;
A
#
# COMPACT_ATOMS: atom_id res chain seq x y z
N MET A 1 -26.34 -10.26 4.04
CA MET A 1 -24.89 -10.28 4.31
C MET A 1 -24.24 -11.04 3.16
N TYR A 2 -23.16 -10.52 2.59
CA TYR A 2 -22.53 -11.12 1.39
C TYR A 2 -21.86 -12.45 1.73
N GLU A 3 -22.04 -13.49 0.91
CA GLU A 3 -21.49 -14.83 1.19
C GLU A 3 -19.95 -14.89 1.23
N TRP A 4 -19.30 -13.91 0.61
CA TRP A 4 -17.84 -13.79 0.54
C TRP A 4 -17.26 -12.98 1.71
N LEU A 5 -18.10 -12.53 2.66
CA LEU A 5 -17.69 -11.71 3.80
C LEU A 5 -18.20 -12.29 5.12
N LYS A 6 -17.37 -12.21 6.15
CA LYS A 6 -17.73 -12.46 7.54
C LYS A 6 -17.43 -11.21 8.36
N GLU A 7 -18.45 -10.62 8.96
CA GLU A 7 -18.25 -9.53 9.93
C GLU A 7 -17.46 -10.07 11.15
N ILE A 8 -16.49 -9.30 11.60
CA ILE A 8 -15.61 -9.62 12.73
C ILE A 8 -15.48 -8.40 13.63
N GLU A 9 -15.01 -8.65 14.86
CA GLU A 9 -14.57 -7.57 15.74
C GLU A 9 -13.31 -6.88 15.18
N GLU A 10 -13.02 -5.70 15.70
CA GLU A 10 -11.79 -4.97 15.39
C GLU A 10 -10.57 -5.88 15.65
N PRO A 11 -9.70 -6.10 14.64
CA PRO A 11 -8.51 -6.90 14.82
C PRO A 11 -7.57 -6.24 15.83
N GLU A 12 -7.02 -7.04 16.74
CA GLU A 12 -5.90 -6.58 17.55
C GLU A 12 -4.68 -6.37 16.65
N TYR A 13 -4.20 -5.13 16.59
CA TYR A 13 -2.94 -4.82 15.94
C TYR A 13 -1.82 -5.11 16.95
N PRO A 14 -0.83 -5.94 16.61
CA PRO A 14 0.30 -6.16 17.49
C PRO A 14 1.05 -4.83 17.64
N TYR A 15 0.85 -4.18 18.78
CA TYR A 15 1.65 -3.04 19.19
C TYR A 15 3.01 -3.59 19.60
N LYS A 16 4.01 -3.43 18.74
CA LYS A 16 5.40 -3.56 19.16
C LYS A 16 5.79 -2.24 19.78
N ASP A 17 6.08 -2.25 21.07
CA ASP A 17 6.73 -1.13 21.73
C ASP A 17 8.16 -1.06 21.16
N GLU A 18 8.36 -0.19 20.17
CA GLU A 18 9.67 0.08 19.62
C GLU A 18 10.42 0.99 20.60
N SER A 19 10.93 0.38 21.67
CA SER A 19 11.86 1.02 22.59
C SER A 19 13.23 1.12 21.93
N GLY A 20 13.85 2.31 21.94
CA GLY A 20 15.22 2.48 21.45
C GLY A 20 15.55 3.93 21.10
N GLU A 21 16.82 4.21 20.86
CA GLU A 21 17.25 5.54 20.41
C GLU A 21 16.89 5.73 18.93
N LEU A 22 15.90 6.58 18.67
CA LEU A 22 15.50 6.95 17.31
C LEU A 22 16.51 7.92 16.68
N ARG A 23 17.05 7.55 15.53
CA ARG A 23 17.94 8.41 14.75
C ARG A 23 17.52 8.49 13.29
N LEU A 24 17.45 9.71 12.77
CA LEU A 24 17.10 9.97 11.38
C LEU A 24 18.34 10.46 10.61
N LYS A 25 18.55 9.89 9.41
CA LYS A 25 19.63 10.31 8.52
C LYS A 25 19.08 10.63 7.15
N ARG A 26 19.23 11.88 6.71
CA ARG A 26 18.89 12.27 5.34
C ARG A 26 19.93 11.69 4.37
N ILE A 27 19.45 11.12 3.28
CA ILE A 27 20.30 10.63 2.18
C ILE A 27 19.87 11.26 0.86
N GLN A 28 20.73 11.15 -0.15
CA GLN A 28 20.43 11.50 -1.53
C GLN A 28 20.65 10.27 -2.40
N SER A 29 19.81 10.11 -3.42
CA SER A 29 19.98 9.07 -4.42
C SER A 29 20.71 9.61 -5.63
N ASN A 30 21.76 8.90 -6.03
CA ASN A 30 22.48 9.13 -7.29
C ASN A 30 22.09 8.10 -8.37
N THR A 31 21.14 7.20 -8.06
CA THR A 31 20.64 6.21 -9.00
C THR A 31 19.80 6.87 -10.08
N SER A 32 19.87 6.35 -11.30
CA SER A 32 19.08 6.82 -12.44
C SER A 32 17.58 6.56 -12.27
N LEU A 33 16.77 7.38 -12.95
CA LEU A 33 15.30 7.34 -12.92
C LEU A 33 14.73 6.36 -13.96
N ASP A 34 15.37 5.21 -14.18
CA ASP A 34 15.16 4.45 -15.41
C ASP A 34 13.96 3.51 -15.38
N LYS A 35 13.44 3.16 -14.18
CA LYS A 35 12.37 2.16 -14.04
C LYS A 35 11.16 2.73 -13.30
N MET A 36 9.97 2.50 -13.85
CA MET A 36 8.69 2.70 -13.17
C MET A 36 8.11 1.34 -12.82
N SER A 37 8.72 0.65 -11.85
CA SER A 37 8.32 -0.73 -11.53
C SER A 37 6.89 -0.82 -11.00
N PRO A 38 6.23 -1.99 -11.06
CA PRO A 38 4.92 -2.20 -10.46
C PRO A 38 4.86 -1.79 -8.98
N ILE A 39 5.94 -2.01 -8.23
CA ILE A 39 6.08 -1.59 -6.83
C ILE A 39 6.04 -0.07 -6.73
N PHE A 40 6.86 0.64 -7.51
CA PHE A 40 6.85 2.10 -7.55
C PHE A 40 5.47 2.64 -7.94
N GLN A 41 4.85 2.07 -8.98
CA GLN A 41 3.51 2.47 -9.43
C GLN A 41 2.48 2.32 -8.30
N LEU A 42 2.44 1.19 -7.60
CA LEU A 42 1.51 0.95 -6.49
C LEU A 42 1.61 2.02 -5.39
N PHE A 43 2.83 2.32 -4.92
CA PHE A 43 3.03 3.21 -3.78
C PHE A 43 3.07 4.70 -4.15
N ALA A 44 3.55 5.05 -5.34
CA ALA A 44 3.71 6.45 -5.72
C ALA A 44 2.46 7.06 -6.34
N SER A 45 1.57 6.25 -6.94
CA SER A 45 0.39 6.76 -7.69
C SER A 45 -0.56 7.60 -6.85
N VAL A 46 -0.68 7.28 -5.57
CA VAL A 46 -1.43 8.06 -4.58
C VAL A 46 -1.04 9.55 -4.60
N ASN A 47 0.24 9.86 -4.84
CA ASN A 47 0.74 11.23 -4.86
C ASN A 47 0.31 12.02 -6.10
N VAL A 48 -0.02 11.31 -7.18
CA VAL A 48 -0.47 11.89 -8.44
C VAL A 48 -1.98 11.98 -8.48
N ILE A 49 -2.67 10.90 -8.11
CA ILE A 49 -4.14 10.81 -8.11
C ILE A 49 -4.75 11.87 -7.18
N PHE A 50 -4.25 11.98 -5.94
CA PHE A 50 -4.74 12.96 -4.98
C PHE A 50 -4.00 14.30 -5.02
N GLN A 51 -3.08 14.49 -5.96
CA GLN A 51 -2.30 15.73 -6.14
C GLN A 51 -1.61 16.22 -4.85
N GLN A 52 -1.18 15.29 -4.00
CA GLN A 52 -0.59 15.57 -2.69
C GLN A 52 0.69 14.76 -2.50
N ASP A 53 1.72 15.32 -1.85
CA ASP A 53 2.93 14.57 -1.51
C ASP A 53 2.83 13.95 -0.10
N PHE A 54 2.41 12.69 -0.06
CA PHE A 54 2.32 11.89 1.15
C PHE A 54 3.71 11.45 1.62
N LEU A 55 3.86 11.32 2.93
CA LEU A 55 4.98 10.61 3.51
C LEU A 55 4.74 9.11 3.33
N ALA A 56 5.60 8.45 2.58
CA ALA A 56 5.59 6.99 2.46
C ALA A 56 6.75 6.41 3.28
N SER A 57 6.47 5.36 4.04
CA SER A 57 7.43 4.71 4.94
C SER A 57 7.57 3.25 4.52
N PHE A 58 8.79 2.82 4.21
CA PHE A 58 9.08 1.50 3.67
C PHE A 58 9.96 0.72 4.65
N PRO A 59 9.41 -0.30 5.34
CA PRO A 59 10.20 -1.18 6.20
C PRO A 59 11.29 -1.89 5.41
N VAL A 60 12.48 -2.02 5.97
CA VAL A 60 13.62 -2.69 5.33
C VAL A 60 14.27 -3.71 6.26
N PRO A 61 13.52 -4.72 6.76
CA PRO A 61 14.00 -5.66 7.77
C PRO A 61 15.18 -6.53 7.28
N ASN A 62 15.37 -6.63 5.96
CA ASN A 62 16.44 -7.39 5.35
C ASN A 62 17.05 -6.67 4.14
N ARG A 63 18.18 -7.20 3.66
CA ARG A 63 18.94 -6.65 2.52
C ARG A 63 18.14 -6.66 1.21
N HIS A 64 17.21 -7.59 1.04
CA HIS A 64 16.42 -7.69 -0.18
C HIS A 64 15.43 -6.53 -0.29
N ALA A 65 14.65 -6.28 0.76
CA ALA A 65 13.75 -5.12 0.84
C ALA A 65 14.52 -3.81 0.70
N LEU A 66 15.66 -3.67 1.38
CA LEU A 66 16.53 -2.49 1.26
C LEU A 66 16.95 -2.22 -0.18
N LYS A 67 17.39 -3.27 -0.90
CA LYS A 67 17.84 -3.15 -2.28
C LYS A 67 16.69 -2.73 -3.22
N ILE A 68 15.49 -3.25 -3.02
CA ILE A 68 14.31 -2.84 -3.80
C ILE A 68 14.00 -1.36 -3.54
N VAL A 69 13.89 -0.95 -2.28
CA VAL A 69 13.57 0.44 -1.92
C VAL A 69 14.61 1.41 -2.46
N GLN A 70 15.90 1.09 -2.33
CA GLN A 70 16.99 1.95 -2.81
C GLN A 70 17.03 2.11 -4.34
N ASN A 71 16.64 1.07 -5.10
CA ASN A 71 16.75 1.06 -6.55
C ASN A 71 15.46 1.45 -7.27
N GLU A 72 14.30 1.23 -6.66
CA GLU A 72 13.00 1.38 -7.33
C GLU A 72 12.13 2.48 -6.72
N ILE A 73 12.35 2.86 -5.46
CA ILE A 73 11.54 3.89 -4.79
C ILE A 73 12.35 5.17 -4.61
N VAL A 74 13.43 5.09 -3.85
CA VAL A 74 14.30 6.21 -3.44
C VAL A 74 14.74 7.12 -4.59
N PRO A 75 15.08 6.62 -5.80
CA PRO A 75 15.49 7.49 -6.89
C PRO A 75 14.42 8.50 -7.30
N HIS A 76 13.13 8.23 -7.06
CA HIS A 76 12.00 9.03 -7.51
C HIS A 76 11.60 10.17 -6.57
N PHE A 77 12.19 10.26 -5.39
CA PHE A 77 11.81 11.25 -4.35
C PHE A 77 12.92 12.25 -4.06
N LEU A 78 12.54 13.46 -3.65
CA LEU A 78 13.46 14.56 -3.30
C LEU A 78 13.91 14.49 -1.84
N GLU A 79 13.03 14.05 -0.95
CA GLU A 79 13.33 13.88 0.47
C GLU A 79 13.35 12.40 0.80
N VAL A 80 14.51 11.93 1.26
CA VAL A 80 14.72 10.54 1.66
C VAL A 80 15.43 10.53 3.01
N LYS A 81 14.85 9.81 3.97
CA LYS A 81 15.37 9.66 5.33
C LYS A 81 15.43 8.18 5.68
N GLU A 82 16.61 7.73 6.04
CA GLU A 82 16.81 6.46 6.73
C GLU A 82 16.43 6.63 8.20
N ILE A 83 15.61 5.72 8.72
CA ILE A 83 15.16 5.69 10.11
C ILE A 83 15.84 4.54 10.83
N TYR A 84 16.55 4.85 11.91
CA TYR A 84 17.27 3.89 12.71
C TYR A 84 16.70 3.82 14.12
N THR A 85 16.64 2.61 14.68
CA THR A 85 16.38 2.33 16.10
C THR A 85 17.53 1.47 16.61
N ASP A 86 18.19 1.89 17.70
CA ASP A 86 19.35 1.18 18.28
C ASP A 86 20.45 0.81 17.26
N LYS A 87 20.68 1.72 16.31
CA LYS A 87 21.65 1.63 15.19
C LYS A 87 21.26 0.66 14.07
N GLU A 88 20.13 -0.03 14.17
CA GLU A 88 19.57 -0.84 13.09
C GLU A 88 18.69 0.02 12.18
N LEU A 89 18.83 -0.14 10.86
CA LEU A 89 17.98 0.54 9.89
C LEU A 89 16.63 -0.18 9.84
N ILE A 90 15.56 0.48 10.27
CA ILE A 90 14.22 -0.13 10.37
C ILE A 90 13.34 0.19 9.16
N GLU A 91 13.39 1.43 8.65
CA GLU A 91 12.62 1.86 7.50
C GLU A 91 13.29 3.02 6.75
N ILE A 92 12.87 3.23 5.50
CA ILE A 92 13.21 4.41 4.70
C ILE A 92 11.94 5.20 4.43
N ASN A 93 11.97 6.47 4.79
CA ASN A 93 10.88 7.41 4.59
C ASN A 93 11.19 8.30 3.40
N VAL A 94 10.23 8.43 2.49
CA VAL A 94 10.34 9.23 1.27
C VAL A 94 9.19 10.22 1.17
N ARG A 95 9.48 11.39 0.60
CA ARG A 95 8.48 12.43 0.33
C ARG A 95 8.88 13.30 -0.86
N PHE A 96 7.89 13.94 -1.46
CA PHE A 96 8.00 14.85 -2.59
C PHE A 96 8.50 14.16 -3.85
N LEU A 97 7.55 13.70 -4.65
CA LEU A 97 7.86 13.02 -5.91
C LEU A 97 8.57 13.99 -6.86
N LYS A 98 9.70 13.57 -7.44
CA LYS A 98 10.43 14.37 -8.43
C LYS A 98 9.52 14.69 -9.62
N LYS A 99 9.65 15.90 -10.17
CA LYS A 99 8.81 16.39 -11.29
C LYS A 99 8.78 15.43 -12.49
N GLU A 100 9.93 14.89 -12.86
CA GLU A 100 10.03 13.92 -13.96
C GLU A 100 9.30 12.61 -13.65
N SER A 101 9.43 12.10 -12.42
CA SER A 101 8.72 10.89 -11.99
C SER A 101 7.21 11.11 -11.93
N ARG A 102 6.77 12.27 -11.45
CA ARG A 102 5.37 12.69 -11.46
C ARG A 102 4.80 12.71 -12.88
N LYS A 103 5.51 13.34 -13.82
CA LYS A 103 5.08 13.39 -15.23
C LYS A 103 4.92 11.99 -15.83
N ARG A 104 5.97 11.17 -15.73
CA ARG A 104 5.94 9.79 -16.25
C ARG A 104 4.83 8.94 -15.61
N LEU A 105 4.57 9.11 -14.32
CA LEU A 105 3.49 8.40 -13.63
C LEU A 105 2.09 8.90 -14.05
N SER A 106 1.92 10.20 -14.31
CA SER A 106 0.70 10.73 -14.92
C SER A 106 0.45 10.17 -16.32
N ASP A 107 1.51 10.05 -17.13
CA ASP A 107 1.43 9.45 -18.47
C ASP A 107 0.99 7.98 -18.38
N LEU A 108 1.56 7.21 -17.42
CA LEU A 108 1.16 5.82 -17.16
C LEU A 108 -0.29 5.70 -16.69
N LEU A 109 -0.74 6.55 -15.76
CA LEU A 109 -2.13 6.55 -15.28
C LEU A 109 -3.16 6.76 -16.40
N SER A 110 -2.75 7.41 -17.50
CA SER A 110 -3.59 7.68 -18.67
C SER A 110 -3.43 6.61 -19.77
N ALA A 111 -2.51 5.66 -19.58
CA ALA A 111 -2.14 4.65 -20.57
C ALA A 111 -2.18 3.25 -19.93
N ASP A 112 -1.02 2.72 -19.54
CA ASP A 112 -0.84 1.32 -19.13
C ASP A 112 -0.16 1.23 -17.76
N ILE A 113 -0.81 1.78 -16.73
CA ILE A 113 -0.40 1.58 -15.34
C ILE A 113 -0.87 0.21 -14.83
N HIS A 114 -0.17 -0.34 -13.85
CA HIS A 114 -0.51 -1.63 -13.26
C HIS A 114 -1.99 -1.66 -12.81
N PRO A 115 -2.80 -2.66 -13.21
CA PRO A 115 -4.27 -2.61 -13.08
C PRO A 115 -4.83 -2.45 -11.67
N ILE A 116 -4.07 -2.86 -10.65
CA ILE A 116 -4.49 -2.67 -9.24
C ILE A 116 -4.54 -1.19 -8.85
N VAL A 117 -3.78 -0.30 -9.49
CA VAL A 117 -3.74 1.12 -9.14
C VAL A 117 -5.08 1.81 -9.41
N PRO A 118 -5.62 1.81 -10.65
CA PRO A 118 -6.92 2.44 -10.93
C PRO A 118 -8.07 1.70 -10.25
N ASP A 119 -7.93 0.39 -9.98
CA ASP A 119 -8.95 -0.33 -9.22
C ASP A 119 -8.93 0.03 -7.73
N LEU A 120 -7.76 0.20 -7.10
CA LEU A 120 -7.62 0.59 -5.70
C LEU A 120 -8.02 2.06 -5.47
N TYR A 121 -7.77 2.93 -6.45
CA TYR A 121 -8.04 4.36 -6.37
C TYR A 121 -9.01 4.81 -7.48
N ARG A 122 -10.29 4.48 -7.31
CA ARG A 122 -11.35 4.74 -8.31
C ARG A 122 -11.83 6.19 -8.35
N ASP A 123 -11.45 6.96 -7.33
CA ASP A 123 -11.87 8.35 -7.15
C ASP A 123 -10.66 9.22 -6.79
N VAL A 124 -10.71 10.49 -7.20
CA VAL A 124 -9.69 11.52 -6.95
C VAL A 124 -9.92 12.25 -5.62
N GLU A 125 -11.05 12.02 -4.96
CA GLU A 125 -11.31 12.60 -3.65
C GLU A 125 -10.64 11.77 -2.55
N PHE A 126 -9.64 12.36 -1.89
CA PHE A 126 -9.08 11.83 -0.66
C PHE A 126 -10.08 12.09 0.48
N ASN A 127 -10.99 11.13 0.71
CA ASN A 127 -12.08 11.31 1.66
C ASN A 127 -11.61 11.17 3.12
N ILE A 128 -11.12 12.28 3.66
CA ILE A 128 -10.95 12.49 5.11
C ILE A 128 -12.28 12.95 5.72
N SER A 129 -13.35 12.16 5.56
CA SER A 129 -14.62 12.35 6.28
C SER A 129 -14.37 12.67 7.76
N PRO A 130 -15.00 13.72 8.32
CA PRO A 130 -14.75 14.21 9.67
C PRO A 130 -15.15 13.18 10.74
N TYR A 131 -14.31 13.09 11.79
CA TYR A 131 -14.50 12.19 12.92
C TYR A 131 -15.70 12.58 13.81
N PRO A 132 -16.31 11.62 14.54
CA PRO A 132 -15.91 10.21 14.67
C PRO A 132 -16.61 9.27 13.66
N ARG A 133 -15.84 8.34 13.06
CA ARG A 133 -16.36 7.28 12.20
C ARG A 133 -16.69 6.03 13.02
N LYS A 134 -17.86 5.44 12.81
CA LYS A 134 -18.12 4.06 13.23
C LYS A 134 -17.64 3.13 12.12
N VAL A 135 -16.78 2.18 12.47
CA VAL A 135 -16.12 1.30 11.50
C VAL A 135 -16.52 -0.14 11.77
N LYS A 136 -16.92 -0.85 10.72
CA LYS A 136 -17.15 -2.30 10.73
C LYS A 136 -16.00 -3.00 10.01
N TYR A 137 -15.68 -4.20 10.49
CA TYR A 137 -14.59 -5.00 9.97
C TYR A 137 -15.15 -6.27 9.33
N TYR A 138 -14.72 -6.56 8.10
CA TYR A 138 -15.15 -7.75 7.38
C TYR A 138 -13.96 -8.57 6.92
N LEU A 139 -13.90 -9.82 7.36
CA LEU A 139 -12.99 -10.82 6.84
C LEU A 139 -13.47 -11.30 5.47
N VAL A 140 -12.59 -11.20 4.48
CA VAL A 140 -12.82 -11.71 3.12
C VAL A 140 -12.64 -13.22 3.11
N ASN A 141 -13.63 -13.95 2.62
CA ASN A 141 -13.52 -15.36 2.30
C ASN A 141 -12.86 -15.51 0.92
N GLN A 142 -11.55 -15.75 0.91
CA GLN A 142 -10.74 -15.84 -0.30
C GLN A 142 -11.16 -17.00 -1.22
N ASP A 143 -11.80 -18.06 -0.70
CA ASP A 143 -12.33 -19.19 -1.50
C ASP A 143 -13.53 -18.78 -2.36
N LYS A 144 -14.16 -17.64 -2.04
CA LYS A 144 -15.27 -17.06 -2.78
C LYS A 144 -14.84 -15.91 -3.70
N ILE A 145 -13.53 -15.64 -3.78
CA ILE A 145 -12.95 -14.66 -4.70
C ILE A 145 -12.36 -15.40 -5.90
N GLN A 146 -12.70 -14.95 -7.11
CA GLN A 146 -12.04 -15.44 -8.31
C GLN A 146 -10.62 -14.87 -8.38
N GLN A 147 -9.64 -15.66 -7.91
CA GLN A 147 -8.25 -15.23 -7.87
C GLN A 147 -7.71 -14.94 -9.28
N LYS A 148 -6.90 -13.88 -9.40
CA LYS A 148 -6.34 -13.43 -10.68
C LYS A 148 -4.85 -13.12 -10.53
N VAL A 149 -4.01 -13.77 -11.33
CA VAL A 149 -2.58 -13.42 -11.41
C VAL A 149 -2.41 -12.36 -12.50
N LEU A 150 -1.74 -11.27 -12.17
CA LEU A 150 -1.41 -10.19 -13.11
C LEU A 150 0.11 -10.10 -13.27
N ASP A 151 0.54 -9.64 -14.44
CA ASP A 151 1.94 -9.34 -14.70
C ASP A 151 2.45 -8.27 -13.73
N GLY A 152 3.60 -8.51 -13.09
CA GLY A 152 4.16 -7.62 -12.07
C GLY A 152 3.67 -7.87 -10.64
N MET A 153 2.66 -8.73 -10.42
CA MET A 153 2.24 -9.08 -9.06
C MET A 153 3.24 -9.98 -8.31
N GLU A 154 4.09 -10.72 -9.02
CA GLU A 154 5.18 -11.45 -8.38
C GLU A 154 6.17 -10.48 -7.72
N ASP A 155 6.56 -9.41 -8.41
CA ASP A 155 7.43 -8.36 -7.86
C ASP A 155 6.77 -7.67 -6.65
N ILE A 156 5.49 -7.28 -6.79
CA ILE A 156 4.74 -6.65 -5.70
C ILE A 156 4.65 -7.59 -4.50
N SER A 157 4.21 -8.83 -4.69
CA SER A 157 4.03 -9.78 -3.58
C SER A 157 5.36 -10.17 -2.93
N GLY A 158 6.44 -10.32 -3.71
CA GLY A 158 7.79 -10.55 -3.22
C GLY A 158 8.31 -9.40 -2.35
N PHE A 159 8.06 -8.16 -2.78
CA PHE A 159 8.39 -6.98 -1.98
C PHE A 159 7.57 -6.91 -0.70
N LEU A 160 6.24 -7.09 -0.78
CA LEU A 160 5.37 -7.07 0.41
C LEU A 160 5.78 -8.13 1.44
N ARG A 161 6.12 -9.34 0.98
CA ARG A 161 6.62 -10.44 1.84
C ARG A 161 7.92 -10.07 2.55
N SER A 162 8.91 -9.57 1.81
CA SER A 162 10.23 -9.25 2.35
C SER A 162 10.31 -7.93 3.12
N SER A 163 9.30 -7.07 3.02
CA SER A 163 9.26 -5.76 3.67
C SER A 163 8.15 -5.73 4.72
N PHE A 164 6.92 -5.38 4.31
CA PHE A 164 5.81 -5.09 5.21
C PHE A 164 5.39 -6.30 6.03
N PHE A 165 5.28 -7.48 5.43
CA PHE A 165 4.81 -8.67 6.14
C PHE A 165 5.85 -9.21 7.11
N GLU A 166 7.14 -9.16 6.75
CA GLU A 166 8.22 -9.56 7.66
C GLU A 166 8.37 -8.60 8.85
N SER A 167 8.22 -7.29 8.63
CA SER A 167 8.35 -6.29 9.69
C SER A 167 7.10 -6.18 10.58
N LYS A 168 5.93 -6.02 9.95
CA LYS A 168 4.66 -5.62 10.58
C LYS A 168 3.56 -6.69 10.50
N GLY A 169 3.75 -7.75 9.71
CA GLY A 169 2.75 -8.80 9.49
C GLY A 169 1.63 -8.42 8.51
N LEU A 170 1.45 -7.13 8.20
CA LEU A 170 0.42 -6.64 7.30
C LEU A 170 0.83 -5.34 6.59
N LEU A 171 0.09 -5.00 5.54
CA LEU A 171 0.04 -3.67 4.94
C LEU A 171 -1.42 -3.21 4.86
N THR A 172 -1.68 -1.96 5.25
CA THR A 172 -2.96 -1.29 5.09
C THR A 172 -2.93 -0.38 3.87
N PHE A 173 -3.86 -0.60 2.94
CA PHE A 173 -4.17 0.34 1.87
C PHE A 173 -5.41 1.17 2.22
N MET A 174 -5.49 2.39 1.70
CA MET A 174 -6.65 3.27 1.83
C MET A 174 -7.30 3.45 0.45
N PRO A 175 -8.19 2.53 0.03
CA PRO A 175 -8.85 2.64 -1.27
C PRO A 175 -9.71 3.92 -1.35
N SER A 176 -9.90 4.42 -2.58
CA SER A 176 -10.88 5.49 -2.87
C SER A 176 -11.96 4.99 -3.83
N GLY A 177 -13.19 5.47 -3.64
CA GLY A 177 -14.35 5.10 -4.45
C GLY A 177 -14.84 3.66 -4.27
N TRP A 178 -14.36 2.92 -3.27
CA TRP A 178 -14.86 1.59 -2.94
C TRP A 178 -16.12 1.68 -2.07
N LEU A 179 -17.16 0.95 -2.46
CA LEU A 179 -18.37 0.71 -1.69
C LEU A 179 -18.48 -0.78 -1.37
N LEU A 180 -18.97 -1.09 -0.16
CA LEU A 180 -19.25 -2.46 0.24
C LEU A 180 -20.52 -2.97 -0.47
N GLU A 181 -20.31 -3.58 -1.63
CA GLU A 181 -21.35 -4.18 -2.47
C GLU A 181 -20.92 -5.57 -2.95
N ASP A 182 -21.84 -6.38 -3.48
CA ASP A 182 -21.51 -7.75 -3.92
C ASP A 182 -20.46 -7.75 -5.05
N SER A 183 -20.55 -6.75 -5.93
CA SER A 183 -19.62 -6.51 -7.04
C SER A 183 -18.19 -6.22 -6.58
N LEU A 184 -17.98 -5.82 -5.32
CA LEU A 184 -16.64 -5.53 -4.82
C LEU A 184 -15.72 -6.75 -4.89
N ARG A 185 -16.26 -7.98 -4.77
CA ARG A 185 -15.48 -9.22 -4.95
C ARG A 185 -14.82 -9.36 -6.33
N GLU A 186 -15.29 -8.59 -7.32
CA GLU A 186 -14.77 -8.56 -8.68
C GLU A 186 -13.66 -7.50 -8.86
N SER A 187 -13.33 -6.76 -7.80
CA SER A 187 -12.16 -5.88 -7.74
C SER A 187 -10.91 -6.64 -8.15
N VAL A 188 -10.22 -6.14 -9.18
CA VAL A 188 -8.96 -6.71 -9.66
C VAL A 188 -7.91 -6.72 -8.55
N THR A 189 -7.91 -5.72 -7.68
CA THR A 189 -7.05 -5.64 -6.49
C THR A 189 -7.35 -6.77 -5.51
N LEU A 190 -8.62 -6.99 -5.14
CA LEU A 190 -9.00 -8.09 -4.24
C LEU A 190 -8.69 -9.46 -4.85
N GLN A 191 -9.02 -9.65 -6.13
CA GLN A 191 -8.71 -10.87 -6.87
C GLN A 191 -7.21 -11.17 -6.89
N SER A 192 -6.39 -10.13 -7.09
CA SER A 192 -4.92 -10.28 -7.17
C SER A 192 -4.28 -10.49 -5.81
N MET A 193 -4.67 -9.71 -4.80
CA MET A 193 -4.14 -9.87 -3.44
C MET A 193 -4.51 -11.22 -2.82
N SER A 194 -5.69 -11.76 -3.17
CA SER A 194 -6.15 -13.07 -2.69
C SER A 194 -5.25 -14.23 -3.13
N THR A 195 -4.38 -14.04 -4.12
CA THR A 195 -3.44 -15.08 -4.59
C THR A 195 -2.27 -15.33 -3.63
N PHE A 196 -1.93 -14.35 -2.78
CA PHE A 196 -0.74 -14.44 -1.92
C PHE A 196 -0.97 -14.04 -0.47
N ALA A 197 -2.03 -13.28 -0.17
CA ALA A 197 -2.36 -12.88 1.18
C ALA A 197 -2.83 -14.07 2.01
N LYS A 198 -2.38 -14.17 3.27
CA LYS A 198 -2.92 -15.14 4.23
C LYS A 198 -4.32 -14.77 4.72
N LYS A 199 -4.60 -13.47 4.78
CA LYS A 199 -5.88 -12.91 5.24
C LYS A 199 -6.08 -11.53 4.64
N ILE A 200 -7.32 -11.19 4.30
CA ILE A 200 -7.72 -9.84 3.88
C ILE A 200 -8.88 -9.36 4.75
N ILE A 201 -8.80 -8.13 5.25
CA ILE A 201 -9.85 -7.49 6.05
C ILE A 201 -10.22 -6.14 5.44
N LEU A 202 -11.51 -5.93 5.23
CA LEU A 202 -12.07 -4.64 4.83
C LEU A 202 -12.48 -3.84 6.07
N MET A 203 -12.09 -2.56 6.10
CA MET A 203 -12.57 -1.58 7.07
C MET A 203 -13.62 -0.72 6.38
N VAL A 204 -14.84 -0.72 6.89
CA VAL A 204 -16.00 -0.11 6.22
C VAL A 204 -16.63 0.91 7.14
N ASN A 205 -16.85 2.12 6.62
CA ASN A 205 -17.61 3.14 7.34
C ASN A 205 -19.08 2.71 7.43
N GLU A 206 -19.60 2.60 8.65
CA GLU A 206 -20.96 2.13 8.89
C GLU A 206 -22.02 3.08 8.33
N ASN A 207 -21.71 4.37 8.20
CA ASN A 207 -22.69 5.37 7.80
C ASN A 207 -23.02 5.36 6.30
N ASP A 208 -22.04 5.02 5.45
CA ASP A 208 -22.15 5.15 3.99
C ASP A 208 -21.61 3.94 3.21
N ASN A 209 -21.27 2.85 3.90
CA ASN A 209 -20.71 1.63 3.33
C ASN A 209 -19.41 1.84 2.52
N ARG A 210 -18.74 2.98 2.63
CA ARG A 210 -17.45 3.18 1.96
C ARG A 210 -16.40 2.30 2.60
N VAL A 211 -15.61 1.61 1.78
CA VAL A 211 -14.41 0.92 2.25
C VAL A 211 -13.32 1.98 2.45
N ILE A 212 -12.88 2.14 3.68
CA ILE A 212 -11.90 3.16 4.09
C ILE A 212 -10.52 2.58 4.38
N GLY A 213 -10.41 1.25 4.41
CA GLY A 213 -9.17 0.54 4.65
C GLY A 213 -9.23 -0.89 4.14
N LEU A 214 -8.09 -1.38 3.67
CA LEU A 214 -7.87 -2.74 3.20
C LEU A 214 -6.59 -3.26 3.87
N ASN A 215 -6.75 -4.14 4.86
CA ASN A 215 -5.62 -4.79 5.51
C ASN A 215 -5.31 -6.10 4.78
N VAL A 216 -4.07 -6.23 4.34
CA VAL A 216 -3.54 -7.42 3.67
C VAL A 216 -2.48 -8.03 4.56
N TYR A 217 -2.67 -9.27 4.98
CA TYR A 217 -1.75 -10.00 5.87
C TYR A 217 -0.92 -11.00 5.07
N GLY A 218 0.35 -11.13 5.42
CA GLY A 218 1.32 -12.05 4.78
C GLY A 218 1.65 -13.29 5.56
#